data_AF-A0A7C3W1Q6-F1
#
_entry.id   AF-A0A7C3W1Q6-F1
#
_cell.length_a   1.000
_cell.length_b   1.000
_cell.length_c   1.000
_cell.angle_alpha   90.00
_cell.angle_beta   90.00
_cell.angle_gamma   90.00
#
_symmetry.space_group_name_H-M   'P 1'
#
loop_
_entity.id
_entity.type
_entity.pdbx_description
1 polymer ?
#
loop_
_entity_poly.entity_id
_entity_poly.type
_entity_poly.pdbx_seq_one_letter_code
_entity_poly.pdbx_strand_id
1 'polypeptide(L)'
;MPILPTILRARLGEIILLTLHIAWFQQVAFISRLFHYHVERFILKAGNVDMIFLLTGGRGSGKTAVCQRLAHQARAAGWDVAGLISPAVFDGGIKVAIDALDLRSGERRRLAYPCTATTSPEELCTPAWCFDAATVAWGNQVLARATPCDLLIVDELGTLELERDRGWTAGIVAVDANRYRQAWVVVRRELLVVAQQLWPEAQLVEVAEASQWTWPAVLGH
;
A
#
# COMPACT_ATOMS: atom_id res chain seq x y z
N MET A 1 55.65 3.85 15.36
CA MET A 1 54.83 3.61 14.16
C MET A 1 53.41 3.28 14.58
N PRO A 2 52.39 4.07 14.21
CA PRO A 2 51.02 3.59 14.20
C PRO A 2 50.42 3.76 12.79
N ILE A 3 50.34 2.68 12.02
CA ILE A 3 49.61 2.62 10.75
C ILE A 3 48.39 1.72 11.00
N LEU A 4 47.36 2.26 11.62
CA LEU A 4 46.08 1.55 11.79
C LEU A 4 44.79 2.42 11.79
N PRO A 5 44.78 3.78 11.80
CA PRO A 5 43.52 4.52 11.66
C PRO A 5 43.04 4.72 10.20
N THR A 6 43.92 4.58 9.20
CA THR A 6 43.64 5.01 7.83
C THR A 6 42.74 4.03 7.07
N ILE A 7 42.86 2.73 7.33
CA ILE A 7 42.12 1.67 6.62
C ILE A 7 40.63 1.66 7.03
N LEU A 8 40.32 1.92 8.31
CA LEU A 8 38.91 2.01 8.77
C LEU A 8 38.18 3.23 8.19
N ARG A 9 38.85 4.39 8.10
CA ARG A 9 38.26 5.61 7.49
C ARG A 9 37.98 5.43 5.99
N ALA A 10 38.87 4.75 5.27
CA ALA A 10 38.68 4.48 3.84
C ALA A 10 37.46 3.57 3.59
N ARG A 11 37.31 2.48 4.37
CA ARG A 11 36.17 1.56 4.24
C ARG A 11 34.83 2.19 4.62
N LEU A 12 34.80 3.08 5.62
CA LEU A 12 33.60 3.84 5.97
C LEU A 12 33.19 4.83 4.86
N GLY A 13 34.17 5.50 4.23
CA GLY A 13 33.92 6.41 3.10
C GLY A 13 33.36 5.68 1.87
N GLU A 14 33.90 4.52 1.54
CA GLU A 14 33.42 3.67 0.44
C GLU A 14 32.00 3.17 0.68
N ILE A 15 31.65 2.76 1.92
CA ILE A 15 30.29 2.30 2.26
C ILE A 15 29.29 3.45 2.19
N ILE A 16 29.65 4.65 2.66
CA ILE A 16 28.77 5.83 2.57
C ILE A 16 28.55 6.23 1.11
N LEU A 17 29.61 6.24 0.30
CA LEU A 17 29.51 6.51 -1.14
C LEU A 17 28.67 5.47 -1.87
N LEU A 18 28.82 4.17 -1.56
CA LEU A 18 27.99 3.11 -2.13
C LEU A 18 26.52 3.30 -1.74
N THR A 19 26.24 3.64 -0.48
CA THR A 19 24.87 3.82 0.03
C THR A 19 24.20 5.03 -0.62
N LEU A 20 24.93 6.15 -0.75
CA LEU A 20 24.45 7.34 -1.46
C LEU A 20 24.24 7.07 -2.95
N HIS A 21 25.11 6.28 -3.58
CA HIS A 21 24.99 5.92 -4.99
C HIS A 21 23.79 4.99 -5.25
N ILE A 22 23.56 4.00 -4.39
CA ILE A 22 22.39 3.11 -4.45
C ILE A 22 21.10 3.92 -4.21
N ALA A 23 21.08 4.81 -3.20
CA ALA A 23 19.94 5.67 -2.93
C ALA A 23 19.65 6.60 -4.12
N TRP A 24 20.68 7.22 -4.71
CA TRP A 24 20.54 8.05 -5.90
C TRP A 24 20.03 7.25 -7.11
N PHE A 25 20.54 6.04 -7.33
CA PHE A 25 20.11 5.19 -8.44
C PHE A 25 18.66 4.71 -8.29
N GLN A 26 18.25 4.31 -7.08
CA GLN A 26 16.86 3.98 -6.75
C GLN A 26 15.93 5.19 -6.99
N GLN A 27 16.36 6.38 -6.56
CA GLN A 27 15.60 7.61 -6.71
C GLN A 27 15.49 8.05 -8.19
N VAL A 28 16.56 7.90 -8.99
CA VAL A 28 16.55 8.18 -10.43
C VAL A 28 15.70 7.17 -11.20
N ALA A 29 15.76 5.87 -10.86
CA ALA A 29 14.92 4.85 -11.47
C ALA A 29 13.43 5.00 -11.10
N PHE A 30 13.14 5.52 -9.92
CA PHE A 30 11.79 5.88 -9.47
C PHE A 30 11.27 7.12 -10.21
N ILE A 31 12.07 8.19 -10.29
CA ILE A 31 11.73 9.44 -11.02
C ILE A 31 11.58 9.18 -12.52
N SER A 32 12.46 8.38 -13.13
CA SER A 32 12.38 8.04 -14.55
C SER A 32 11.14 7.21 -14.88
N ARG A 33 10.70 6.33 -13.96
CA ARG A 33 9.43 5.59 -14.10
C ARG A 33 8.21 6.48 -13.88
N LEU A 34 8.22 7.34 -12.86
CA LEU A 34 7.19 8.37 -12.68
C LEU A 34 7.06 9.26 -13.92
N PHE A 35 8.19 9.64 -14.52
CA PHE A 35 8.22 10.47 -15.73
C PHE A 35 7.67 9.75 -16.95
N HIS A 36 8.06 8.48 -17.18
CA HIS A 36 7.52 7.69 -18.28
C HIS A 36 6.01 7.44 -18.12
N TYR A 37 5.59 7.14 -16.88
CA TYR A 37 4.20 6.96 -16.49
C TYR A 37 3.34 8.22 -16.70
N HIS A 38 3.90 9.42 -16.43
CA HIS A 38 3.18 10.69 -16.61
C HIS A 38 2.93 11.04 -18.08
N VAL A 39 3.85 10.67 -18.98
CA VAL A 39 3.74 10.99 -20.42
C VAL A 39 2.65 10.15 -21.10
N GLU A 40 2.50 8.88 -20.74
CA GLU A 40 1.44 8.02 -21.29
C GLU A 40 0.03 8.45 -20.81
N ARG A 41 -0.07 8.92 -19.55
CA ARG A 41 -1.33 9.34 -18.92
C ARG A 41 -1.97 10.58 -19.53
N PHE A 42 -1.17 11.48 -20.10
CA PHE A 42 -1.67 12.74 -20.69
C PHE A 42 -2.47 12.51 -21.98
N ILE A 43 -2.32 11.35 -22.64
CA ILE A 43 -2.86 11.11 -23.98
C ILE A 43 -4.24 10.42 -23.97
N LEU A 44 -4.69 9.86 -22.84
CA LEU A 44 -5.92 9.05 -22.79
C LEU A 44 -6.81 9.32 -21.56
N LYS A 45 -7.58 10.42 -21.53
CA LYS A 45 -8.75 10.51 -20.63
C LYS A 45 -9.90 11.29 -21.28
N ALA A 46 -10.91 10.56 -21.75
CA ALA A 46 -12.25 11.07 -22.00
C ALA A 46 -13.27 10.05 -21.44
N GLY A 47 -14.11 10.49 -20.50
CA GLY A 47 -15.41 9.85 -20.27
C GLY A 47 -15.68 9.07 -18.98
N ASN A 48 -15.09 9.42 -17.83
CA ASN A 48 -15.75 9.42 -16.50
C ASN A 48 -14.78 10.01 -15.46
N VAL A 49 -15.30 10.60 -14.38
CA VAL A 49 -14.46 11.14 -13.30
C VAL A 49 -14.20 10.03 -12.29
N ASP A 50 -13.25 9.15 -12.62
CA ASP A 50 -12.87 8.06 -11.73
C ASP A 50 -12.18 8.65 -10.48
N MET A 51 -12.73 8.36 -9.30
CA MET A 51 -12.26 8.96 -8.05
C MET A 51 -11.35 8.02 -7.29
N ILE A 52 -10.11 8.46 -7.13
CA ILE A 52 -9.14 7.83 -6.24
C ILE A 52 -9.19 8.58 -4.91
N PHE A 53 -9.38 7.84 -3.83
CA PHE A 53 -9.31 8.34 -2.46
C PHE A 53 -8.08 7.75 -1.76
N LEU A 54 -7.22 8.63 -1.24
CA LEU A 54 -6.11 8.24 -0.37
C LEU A 54 -6.60 8.27 1.08
N LEU A 55 -6.79 7.09 1.68
CA LEU A 55 -7.16 6.96 3.07
C LEU A 55 -5.91 6.93 3.96
N THR A 56 -5.77 7.92 4.84
CA THR A 56 -4.63 8.02 5.75
C THR A 56 -5.05 8.20 7.20
N GLY A 57 -4.10 8.14 8.13
CA GLY A 57 -4.34 8.28 9.56
C GLY A 57 -3.31 7.56 10.41
N GLY A 58 -3.31 7.85 11.71
CA GLY A 58 -2.37 7.26 12.67
C GLY A 58 -2.36 5.73 12.70
N ARG A 59 -1.28 5.14 13.24
CA ARG A 59 -1.26 3.70 13.51
C ARG A 59 -2.38 3.38 14.51
N GLY A 60 -3.18 2.37 14.22
CA GLY A 60 -4.33 2.02 15.07
C GLY A 60 -5.56 2.92 14.92
N SER A 61 -5.59 3.90 14.01
CA SER A 61 -6.77 4.77 13.81
C SER A 61 -8.01 4.06 13.24
N GLY A 62 -7.87 2.78 12.89
CA GLY A 62 -8.97 1.94 12.37
C GLY A 62 -9.25 2.12 10.88
N LYS A 63 -8.25 2.49 10.06
CA LYS A 63 -8.37 2.58 8.59
C LYS A 63 -8.94 1.31 7.96
N THR A 64 -8.42 0.14 8.33
CA THR A 64 -8.97 -1.14 7.87
C THR A 64 -10.44 -1.34 8.29
N ALA A 65 -10.85 -0.85 9.46
CA ALA A 65 -12.25 -0.90 9.89
C ALA A 65 -13.14 0.07 9.07
N VAL A 66 -12.61 1.23 8.67
CA VAL A 66 -13.24 2.10 7.68
C VAL A 66 -13.44 1.36 6.36
N CYS A 67 -12.41 0.72 5.81
CA CYS A 67 -12.48 -0.09 4.59
C CYS A 67 -13.50 -1.24 4.68
N GLN A 68 -13.61 -1.89 5.85
CA GLN A 68 -14.61 -2.94 6.07
C GLN A 68 -16.05 -2.40 5.98
N ARG A 69 -16.33 -1.26 6.63
CA ARG A 69 -17.64 -0.62 6.56
C ARG A 69 -17.95 -0.11 5.15
N LEU A 70 -16.93 0.41 4.47
CA LEU A 70 -16.95 0.78 3.06
C LEU A 70 -17.50 -0.34 2.19
N ALA A 71 -16.82 -1.50 2.26
CA ALA A 71 -17.15 -2.66 1.47
C ALA A 71 -18.55 -3.18 1.82
N HIS A 72 -18.91 -3.17 3.10
CA HIS A 72 -20.24 -3.56 3.55
C HIS A 72 -21.34 -2.65 2.98
N GLN A 73 -21.18 -1.33 3.08
CA GLN A 73 -22.16 -0.37 2.59
C GLN A 73 -22.30 -0.40 1.07
N ALA A 74 -21.19 -0.48 0.33
CA ALA A 74 -21.21 -0.60 -1.12
C ALA A 74 -21.88 -1.90 -1.59
N ARG A 75 -21.57 -3.05 -0.97
CA ARG A 75 -22.27 -4.31 -1.27
C ARG A 75 -23.77 -4.22 -0.96
N ALA A 76 -24.16 -3.59 0.14
CA ALA A 76 -25.57 -3.38 0.47
C ALA A 76 -26.30 -2.48 -0.55
N ALA A 77 -25.56 -1.59 -1.22
CA ALA A 77 -26.05 -0.78 -2.34
C ALA A 77 -26.00 -1.51 -3.70
N GLY A 78 -25.62 -2.79 -3.74
CA GLY A 78 -25.57 -3.62 -4.95
C GLY A 78 -24.31 -3.43 -5.80
N TRP A 79 -23.27 -2.79 -5.27
CA TRP A 79 -22.01 -2.57 -5.99
C TRP A 79 -21.13 -3.82 -6.02
N ASP A 80 -20.41 -4.01 -7.11
CA ASP A 80 -19.30 -4.97 -7.19
C ASP A 80 -18.09 -4.42 -6.43
N VAL A 81 -17.76 -5.05 -5.30
CA VAL A 81 -16.66 -4.65 -4.42
C VAL A 81 -15.51 -5.63 -4.55
N ALA A 82 -14.33 -5.12 -4.90
CA ALA A 82 -13.13 -5.90 -5.13
C ALA A 82 -11.89 -5.31 -4.44
N GLY A 83 -10.83 -6.11 -4.40
CA GLY A 83 -9.55 -5.75 -3.80
C GLY A 83 -9.29 -6.45 -2.47
N LEU A 84 -8.33 -5.94 -1.71
CA LEU A 84 -7.83 -6.56 -0.49
C LEU A 84 -7.89 -5.60 0.69
N ILE A 85 -8.25 -6.16 1.85
CA ILE A 85 -8.08 -5.49 3.14
C ILE A 85 -7.26 -6.34 4.10
N SER A 86 -6.65 -5.69 5.09
CA SER A 86 -5.67 -6.31 6.00
C SER A 86 -6.14 -6.37 7.46
N PRO A 87 -7.23 -7.09 7.78
CA PRO A 87 -7.80 -7.08 9.13
C PRO A 87 -6.82 -7.61 10.18
N ALA A 88 -6.73 -6.88 11.29
CA ALA A 88 -5.98 -7.30 12.46
C ALA A 88 -6.65 -8.51 13.14
N VAL A 89 -5.84 -9.48 13.56
CA VAL A 89 -6.25 -10.62 14.37
C VAL A 89 -5.85 -10.33 15.81
N PHE A 90 -6.82 -10.45 16.72
CA PHE A 90 -6.62 -10.19 18.14
C PHE A 90 -6.83 -11.46 18.96
N ASP A 91 -6.00 -11.63 19.99
CA ASP A 91 -6.16 -12.62 21.05
C ASP A 91 -5.94 -11.91 22.39
N GLY A 92 -6.90 -11.99 23.31
CA GLY A 92 -6.84 -11.27 24.59
C GLY A 92 -6.66 -9.75 24.48
N GLY A 93 -7.13 -9.11 23.40
CA GLY A 93 -6.93 -7.68 23.14
C GLY A 93 -5.56 -7.31 22.55
N ILE A 94 -4.67 -8.28 22.37
CA ILE A 94 -3.35 -8.11 21.78
C ILE A 94 -3.44 -8.46 20.30
N LYS A 95 -2.89 -7.61 19.43
CA LYS A 95 -2.80 -7.89 17.99
C LYS A 95 -1.74 -8.96 17.74
N VAL A 96 -2.18 -10.19 17.46
CA VAL A 96 -1.31 -11.36 17.27
C VAL A 96 -1.00 -11.65 15.80
N ALA A 97 -1.74 -11.06 14.87
CA ALA A 97 -1.54 -11.26 13.43
C ALA A 97 -2.24 -10.22 12.58
N ILE A 98 -1.99 -10.30 11.27
CA ILE A 98 -2.70 -9.60 10.21
C ILE A 98 -3.15 -10.66 9.21
N ASP A 99 -4.44 -10.68 8.86
CA ASP A 99 -4.94 -11.45 7.72
C ASP A 99 -5.01 -10.57 6.47
N ALA A 100 -5.02 -11.18 5.30
CA ALA A 100 -5.47 -10.59 4.05
C ALA A 100 -6.84 -11.17 3.69
N LEU A 101 -7.78 -10.32 3.30
CA LEU A 101 -9.14 -10.71 2.92
C LEU A 101 -9.45 -10.19 1.52
N ASP A 102 -9.76 -11.11 0.60
CA ASP A 102 -10.32 -10.80 -0.72
C ASP A 102 -11.76 -10.33 -0.56
N LEU A 103 -12.03 -9.09 -0.96
CA LEU A 103 -13.35 -8.49 -0.86
C LEU A 103 -14.35 -9.12 -1.82
N ARG A 104 -13.93 -9.66 -2.97
CA ARG A 104 -14.89 -10.22 -3.91
C ARG A 104 -15.28 -11.65 -3.53
N SER A 105 -14.31 -12.50 -3.19
CA SER A 105 -14.57 -13.90 -2.85
C SER A 105 -14.88 -14.14 -1.36
N GLY A 106 -14.45 -13.25 -0.48
CA GLY A 106 -14.46 -13.47 0.97
C GLY A 106 -13.35 -14.40 1.46
N GLU A 107 -12.47 -14.90 0.58
CA GLU A 107 -11.34 -15.73 0.96
C GLU A 107 -10.37 -14.96 1.87
N ARG A 108 -9.94 -15.61 2.95
CA ARG A 108 -9.08 -15.03 3.97
C ARG A 108 -7.84 -15.89 4.15
N ARG A 109 -6.66 -15.26 4.17
CA ARG A 109 -5.37 -15.91 4.43
C ARG A 109 -4.57 -15.13 5.44
N ARG A 110 -3.73 -15.83 6.20
CA ARG A 110 -2.84 -15.19 7.17
C ARG A 110 -1.71 -14.46 6.43
N LEU A 111 -1.63 -13.14 6.61
CA LEU A 111 -0.70 -12.28 5.90
C LEU A 111 0.59 -12.06 6.66
N ALA A 112 0.50 -11.73 7.96
CA ALA A 112 1.68 -11.40 8.73
C ALA A 112 1.55 -11.77 10.21
N TYR A 113 2.71 -11.98 10.82
CA TYR A 113 2.90 -12.25 12.24
C TYR A 113 3.90 -11.26 12.83
N PRO A 114 3.87 -11.01 14.15
CA PRO A 114 4.86 -10.17 14.81
C PRO A 114 6.27 -10.74 14.57
N CYS A 115 7.22 -9.89 14.21
CA CYS A 115 8.59 -10.38 14.03
C CYS A 115 9.24 -10.78 15.35
N THR A 116 9.98 -11.88 15.31
CA THR A 116 10.89 -12.30 16.39
C THR A 116 12.30 -11.80 16.10
N ALA A 117 13.14 -11.63 17.14
CA ALA A 117 14.50 -11.07 17.01
C ALA A 117 15.45 -11.85 16.07
N THR A 118 15.08 -13.04 15.64
CA THR A 118 15.84 -13.96 14.78
C THR A 118 15.48 -13.91 13.29
N THR A 119 14.61 -12.99 12.87
CA THR A 119 14.15 -12.96 11.46
C THR A 119 15.22 -12.37 10.53
N SER A 120 15.48 -13.01 9.39
CA SER A 120 16.55 -12.58 8.47
C SER A 120 16.16 -11.31 7.67
N PRO A 121 17.12 -10.46 7.28
CA PRO A 121 16.84 -9.23 6.51
C PRO A 121 16.28 -9.45 5.09
N GLU A 122 16.41 -10.66 4.52
CA GLU A 122 15.97 -10.98 3.16
C GLU A 122 14.47 -11.30 3.06
N GLU A 123 13.85 -11.61 4.19
CA GLU A 123 12.43 -11.93 4.29
C GLU A 123 11.54 -10.70 4.02
N LEU A 124 10.31 -10.92 3.55
CA LEU A 124 9.31 -9.85 3.39
C LEU A 124 8.92 -9.36 4.78
N CYS A 125 9.67 -8.41 5.32
CA CYS A 125 9.55 -7.97 6.71
C CYS A 125 9.55 -6.45 6.81
N THR A 126 8.81 -5.97 7.80
CA THR A 126 8.94 -4.64 8.38
C THR A 126 9.50 -4.78 9.80
N PRO A 127 9.95 -3.71 10.47
CA PRO A 127 10.46 -3.81 11.84
C PRO A 127 9.51 -4.48 12.85
N ALA A 128 8.20 -4.51 12.57
CA ALA A 128 7.19 -5.08 13.45
C ALA A 128 6.51 -6.35 12.92
N TRP A 129 6.55 -6.60 11.62
CA TRP A 129 5.74 -7.64 10.97
C TRP A 129 6.51 -8.42 9.93
N CYS A 130 6.37 -9.74 9.99
CA CYS A 130 6.96 -10.72 9.11
C CYS A 130 5.85 -11.28 8.23
N PHE A 131 5.96 -11.11 6.92
CA PHE A 131 4.90 -11.42 5.96
C PHE A 131 5.08 -12.80 5.35
N ASP A 132 3.97 -13.51 5.22
CA ASP A 132 3.91 -14.78 4.51
C ASP A 132 3.99 -14.54 2.99
N ALA A 133 5.06 -15.03 2.36
CA ALA A 133 5.32 -14.81 0.94
C ALA A 133 4.24 -15.43 0.04
N ALA A 134 3.65 -16.56 0.43
CA ALA A 134 2.60 -17.21 -0.35
C ALA A 134 1.30 -16.40 -0.30
N THR A 135 0.96 -15.81 0.85
CA THR A 135 -0.18 -14.90 0.99
C THR A 135 0.05 -13.59 0.26
N VAL A 136 1.27 -13.05 0.26
CA VAL A 136 1.60 -11.86 -0.56
C VAL A 136 1.43 -12.17 -2.05
N ALA A 137 1.94 -13.30 -2.53
CA ALA A 137 1.79 -13.73 -3.92
C ALA A 137 0.32 -13.96 -4.31
N TRP A 138 -0.46 -14.63 -3.45
CA TRP A 138 -1.90 -14.78 -3.62
C TRP A 138 -2.62 -13.42 -3.66
N GLY A 139 -2.24 -12.49 -2.78
CA GLY A 139 -2.82 -11.16 -2.77
C GLY A 139 -2.58 -10.39 -4.08
N ASN A 140 -1.39 -10.51 -4.66
CA ASN A 140 -1.13 -9.96 -5.99
C ASN A 140 -2.00 -10.59 -7.08
N GLN A 141 -2.26 -11.90 -7.01
CA GLN A 141 -3.19 -12.55 -7.96
C GLN A 141 -4.62 -12.04 -7.80
N VAL A 142 -5.07 -11.79 -6.56
CA VAL A 142 -6.38 -11.18 -6.27
C VAL A 142 -6.47 -9.77 -6.84
N LEU A 143 -5.45 -8.94 -6.63
CA LEU A 143 -5.43 -7.55 -7.11
C LEU A 143 -5.32 -7.46 -8.64
N ALA A 144 -4.55 -8.34 -9.27
CA ALA A 144 -4.42 -8.39 -10.73
C ALA A 144 -5.74 -8.68 -11.46
N ARG A 145 -6.70 -9.33 -10.78
CA ARG A 145 -8.05 -9.62 -11.30
C ARG A 145 -9.15 -8.79 -10.64
N ALA A 146 -8.79 -7.79 -9.83
CA ALA A 146 -9.76 -7.02 -9.06
C ALA A 146 -10.65 -6.16 -9.97
N THR A 147 -10.09 -5.60 -11.04
CA THR A 147 -10.83 -4.77 -11.98
C THR A 147 -11.31 -5.57 -13.22
N PRO A 148 -12.46 -5.23 -13.82
CA PRO A 148 -13.35 -4.12 -13.47
C PRO A 148 -14.17 -4.38 -12.19
N CYS A 149 -14.57 -3.32 -11.50
CA CYS A 149 -15.47 -3.36 -10.34
C CYS A 149 -16.17 -2.00 -10.15
N ASP A 150 -17.07 -1.84 -9.17
CA ASP A 150 -17.59 -0.52 -8.81
C ASP A 150 -16.71 0.14 -7.74
N LEU A 151 -16.33 -0.62 -6.71
CA LEU A 151 -15.46 -0.18 -5.62
C LEU A 151 -14.22 -1.05 -5.52
N LEU A 152 -13.06 -0.46 -5.77
CA LEU A 152 -11.75 -1.05 -5.51
C LEU A 152 -11.23 -0.58 -4.15
N ILE A 153 -10.77 -1.50 -3.30
CA ILE A 153 -10.04 -1.16 -2.07
C ILE A 153 -8.67 -1.84 -2.07
N VAL A 154 -7.62 -1.06 -1.84
CA VAL A 154 -6.25 -1.57 -1.66
C VAL A 154 -5.76 -1.08 -0.30
N ASP A 155 -5.76 -1.97 0.69
CA ASP A 155 -5.31 -1.65 2.04
C ASP A 155 -3.79 -1.80 2.20
N GLU A 156 -3.21 -0.97 3.08
CA GLU A 156 -1.80 -0.95 3.49
C GLU A 156 -0.77 -0.88 2.34
N LEU A 157 -0.95 0.02 1.35
CA LEU A 157 0.18 0.38 0.47
C LEU A 157 1.25 1.12 1.28
N GLY A 158 2.36 0.42 1.51
CA GLY A 158 3.43 0.84 2.40
C GLY A 158 4.76 1.02 1.68
N THR A 159 5.83 1.05 2.48
CA THR A 159 7.22 1.14 1.99
C THR A 159 7.58 -0.04 1.08
N LEU A 160 6.99 -1.22 1.30
CA LEU A 160 7.26 -2.39 0.44
C LEU A 160 6.83 -2.09 -1.00
N GLU A 161 5.60 -1.61 -1.19
CA GLU A 161 5.01 -1.40 -2.51
C GLU A 161 5.51 -0.11 -3.15
N LEU A 162 5.54 0.99 -2.39
CA LEU A 162 5.78 2.33 -2.94
C LEU A 162 7.26 2.67 -3.11
N GLU A 163 8.15 2.03 -2.35
CA GLU A 163 9.59 2.36 -2.36
C GLU A 163 10.48 1.18 -2.73
N ARG A 164 10.03 -0.07 -2.51
CA ARG A 164 10.87 -1.27 -2.67
C ARG A 164 10.41 -2.22 -3.78
N ASP A 165 9.32 -1.92 -4.48
CA ASP A 165 8.76 -2.77 -5.54
C ASP A 165 8.51 -4.23 -5.08
N ARG A 166 8.05 -4.37 -3.83
CA ARG A 166 7.72 -5.64 -3.16
C ARG A 166 6.31 -5.56 -2.55
N GLY A 167 5.80 -6.69 -2.07
CA GLY A 167 4.48 -6.73 -1.45
C GLY A 167 3.37 -6.74 -2.50
N TRP A 168 2.32 -5.95 -2.31
CA TRP A 168 1.13 -5.90 -3.20
C TRP A 168 1.24 -4.91 -4.36
N THR A 169 2.28 -5.04 -5.19
CA THR A 169 2.51 -4.14 -6.35
C THR A 169 1.41 -4.21 -7.40
N ALA A 170 0.69 -5.34 -7.53
CA ALA A 170 -0.47 -5.45 -8.40
C ALA A 170 -1.62 -4.50 -7.98
N GLY A 171 -1.63 -4.02 -6.73
CA GLY A 171 -2.58 -3.02 -6.26
C GLY A 171 -2.39 -1.67 -6.94
N ILE A 172 -1.13 -1.24 -7.17
CA ILE A 172 -0.81 -0.01 -7.91
C ILE A 172 -1.34 -0.14 -9.34
N VAL A 173 -1.03 -1.26 -10.01
CA VAL A 173 -1.52 -1.55 -11.36
C VAL A 173 -3.04 -1.56 -11.44
N ALA A 174 -3.73 -2.12 -10.44
CA ALA A 174 -5.19 -2.15 -10.41
C ALA A 174 -5.81 -0.75 -10.26
N VAL A 175 -5.20 0.12 -9.45
CA VAL A 175 -5.61 1.53 -9.32
C VAL A 175 -5.34 2.26 -10.64
N ASP A 176 -4.20 2.01 -11.27
CA ASP A 176 -3.81 2.64 -12.54
C ASP A 176 -4.67 2.21 -13.72
N ALA A 177 -5.19 0.98 -13.69
CA ALA A 177 -6.07 0.46 -14.72
C ALA A 177 -7.35 1.30 -14.89
N ASN A 178 -7.76 2.05 -13.85
CA ASN A 178 -8.87 2.99 -13.91
C ASN A 178 -10.19 2.38 -14.42
N ARG A 179 -10.45 1.12 -14.00
CA ARG A 179 -11.63 0.33 -14.37
C ARG A 179 -12.54 0.13 -13.15
N TYR A 180 -12.86 1.23 -12.50
CA TYR A 180 -13.71 1.27 -11.30
C TYR A 180 -14.49 2.58 -11.22
N ARG A 181 -15.59 2.63 -10.46
CA ARG A 181 -16.24 3.92 -10.13
C ARG A 181 -15.46 4.67 -9.06
N GLN A 182 -14.94 3.92 -8.08
CA GLN A 182 -14.09 4.45 -7.00
C GLN A 182 -12.96 3.50 -6.64
N ALA A 183 -11.81 4.07 -6.33
CA ALA A 183 -10.70 3.37 -5.68
C ALA A 183 -10.37 4.01 -4.33
N TRP A 184 -10.24 3.19 -3.30
CA TRP A 184 -9.81 3.60 -1.97
C TRP A 184 -8.49 2.93 -1.65
N VAL A 185 -7.45 3.75 -1.53
CA VAL A 185 -6.08 3.29 -1.32
C VAL A 185 -5.63 3.73 0.06
N VAL A 186 -5.32 2.76 0.92
CA VAL A 186 -4.87 3.06 2.29
C VAL A 186 -3.37 3.26 2.29
N VAL A 187 -2.94 4.45 2.71
CA VAL A 187 -1.54 4.85 2.72
C VAL A 187 -1.15 5.45 4.07
N ARG A 188 0.06 5.11 4.53
CA ARG A 188 0.64 5.68 5.75
C ARG A 188 0.94 7.16 5.55
N ARG A 189 0.80 7.97 6.59
CA ARG A 189 1.01 9.44 6.49
C ARG A 189 2.39 9.77 5.92
N GLU A 190 3.41 9.02 6.34
CA GLU A 190 4.79 9.18 5.88
C GLU A 190 4.99 8.92 4.37
N LEU A 191 4.06 8.24 3.70
CA LEU A 191 4.13 7.88 2.28
C LEU A 191 3.15 8.67 1.41
N LEU A 192 2.43 9.64 1.98
CA LEU A 192 1.43 10.42 1.25
C LEU A 192 2.02 11.18 0.06
N VAL A 193 3.21 11.76 0.22
CA VAL A 193 3.88 12.49 -0.86
C VAL A 193 4.15 11.57 -2.04
N VAL A 194 4.60 10.33 -1.78
CA VAL A 194 4.86 9.33 -2.81
C VAL A 194 3.56 8.90 -3.50
N ALA A 195 2.50 8.64 -2.73
CA ALA A 195 1.20 8.28 -3.28
C ALA A 195 0.56 9.41 -4.11
N GLN A 196 0.71 10.67 -3.70
CA GLN A 196 0.22 11.84 -4.44
C GLN A 196 1.00 12.08 -5.74
N GLN A 197 2.27 11.65 -5.82
CA GLN A 197 3.01 11.69 -7.08
C GLN A 197 2.48 10.64 -8.08
N LEU A 198 2.07 9.47 -7.60
CA LEU A 198 1.44 8.43 -8.43
C LEU A 198 0.03 8.82 -8.87
N TRP A 199 -0.74 9.41 -7.95
CA TRP A 199 -2.13 9.82 -8.19
C TRP A 199 -2.36 11.29 -7.79
N PRO A 200 -1.93 12.26 -8.61
CA PRO A 200 -2.05 13.69 -8.31
C PRO A 200 -3.50 14.18 -8.17
N GLU A 201 -4.44 13.50 -8.82
CA GLU A 201 -5.87 13.81 -8.76
C GLU A 201 -6.58 13.18 -7.55
N ALA A 202 -5.88 12.39 -6.73
CA ALA A 202 -6.50 11.66 -5.65
C ALA A 202 -6.94 12.57 -4.50
N GLN A 203 -8.13 12.32 -3.97
CA GLN A 203 -8.68 13.04 -2.83
C GLN A 203 -8.15 12.45 -1.53
N LEU A 204 -7.60 13.29 -0.66
CA LEU A 204 -7.09 12.85 0.64
C LEU A 204 -8.22 12.75 1.67
N VAL A 205 -8.34 11.60 2.33
CA VAL A 205 -9.28 11.36 3.43
C VAL A 205 -8.48 10.95 4.67
N GLU A 206 -8.57 11.76 5.73
CA GLU A 206 -7.89 11.47 6.98
C GLU A 206 -8.85 10.84 8.01
N VAL A 207 -8.45 9.70 8.57
CA VAL A 207 -9.16 9.01 9.64
C VAL A 207 -8.50 9.36 10.98
N ALA A 208 -9.15 10.24 11.74
CA ALA A 208 -8.81 10.51 13.13
C ALA A 208 -9.28 9.37 14.04
N GLU A 209 -10.57 9.03 13.97
CA GLU A 209 -11.17 7.88 14.66
C GLU A 209 -12.15 7.14 13.75
N ALA A 210 -12.00 5.83 13.62
CA ALA A 210 -12.90 5.04 12.80
C ALA A 210 -14.37 5.12 13.28
N SER A 211 -14.66 5.20 14.57
CA SER A 211 -16.04 5.24 15.09
C SER A 211 -16.86 6.42 14.57
N GLN A 212 -16.22 7.55 14.27
CA GLN A 212 -16.86 8.79 13.83
C GLN A 212 -16.91 8.92 12.30
N TRP A 213 -16.34 7.96 11.59
CA TRP A 213 -16.21 8.02 10.15
C TRP A 213 -17.49 7.52 9.47
N THR A 214 -18.10 8.40 8.67
CA THR A 214 -19.21 8.10 7.77
C THR A 214 -18.71 8.08 6.34
N TRP A 215 -19.26 7.19 5.51
CA TRP A 215 -19.07 7.25 4.05
C TRP A 215 -19.37 8.68 3.59
N PRO A 216 -18.38 9.41 3.06
CA PRO A 216 -18.61 10.76 2.61
C PRO A 216 -19.79 10.72 1.64
N ALA A 217 -20.78 11.59 1.82
CA ALA A 217 -21.89 11.76 0.88
C ALA A 217 -21.44 12.30 -0.49
N VAL A 218 -20.15 12.16 -0.82
CA VAL A 218 -19.49 12.67 -2.01
C VAL A 218 -20.07 12.01 -3.26
N LEU A 219 -20.84 10.92 -3.17
CA LEU A 219 -21.27 10.17 -4.34
C LEU A 219 -22.76 9.88 -4.33
N GLY A 220 -23.48 10.89 -4.83
CA GLY A 220 -24.86 10.79 -5.27
C GLY A 220 -25.05 9.74 -6.37
N HIS A 221 -26.31 9.35 -6.45
CA HIS A 221 -26.99 8.53 -7.45
C HIS A 221 -26.40 8.55 -8.87
#